data_AF-A0A2A2HS22-F1
#
_entry.id   AF-A0A2A2HS22-F1
#
_cell.length_a   1.000
_cell.length_b   1.000
_cell.length_c   1.000
_cell.angle_alpha   90.00
_cell.angle_beta   90.00
_cell.angle_gamma   90.00
#
_symmetry.space_group_name_H-M   'P 1'
#
loop_
_entity.id
_entity.type
_entity.pdbx_description
1 polymer ?
#
loop_
_entity_poly.entity_id
_entity_poly.type
_entity_poly.pdbx_seq_one_letter_code
_entity_poly.pdbx_strand_id
1 'polypeptide(L)'
;MVNSLSHLGVGLLIALTLGFKGKKRNALGFLAILPDLDFVPYVIFALLGGSVSHETRNQLFYLFGHREFMHSILFILLVTLFIWFKTKDRLFTAAGFAAIFSHVYLDYATSWKMRPLYPLSTGTSTLGAIYFFDPLANILPLLPVFVLLAAYMKGRGKWNGKFNNFCAFVTKNRSKLYPALLIVLVVWLAVLPVTKLFLVNYISSAEGAKISYEDTYPSSIGKFLAAYSYNSTHYRIMEVSYWSGIEKSDYIEKINVTGEVPNDSAYIEKAGKLYSTAVPQEIDYPVYSVSEGNGSVTVTLSDARDQYVKYWAYFKTVYRFVFDKESGEYVAYASEQEGREKKLEENWFRRIS
;
A
#
# COMPACT_ATOMS: atom_id res chain seq x y z
N MET A 1 4.14 -2.77 2.65
CA MET A 1 3.56 -3.01 3.97
C MET A 1 4.69 -3.16 4.93
N VAL A 2 4.84 -2.14 5.75
CA VAL A 2 5.57 -2.30 7.00
C VAL A 2 4.75 -3.27 7.85
N ASN A 3 5.34 -4.36 8.29
CA ASN A 3 4.61 -5.36 9.05
C ASN A 3 4.08 -4.76 10.37
N SER A 4 2.96 -5.28 10.88
CA SER A 4 2.32 -4.78 12.11
C SER A 4 3.25 -4.77 13.32
N LEU A 5 4.26 -5.66 13.35
CA LEU A 5 5.26 -5.70 14.42
C LEU A 5 6.21 -4.48 14.36
N SER A 6 6.52 -3.99 13.18
CA SER A 6 7.32 -2.79 12.97
C SER A 6 6.52 -1.55 13.33
N HIS A 7 5.23 -1.51 12.97
CA HIS A 7 4.30 -0.45 13.42
C HIS A 7 4.18 -0.40 14.95
N LEU A 8 3.98 -1.55 15.60
CA LEU A 8 4.05 -1.69 17.06
C LEU A 8 5.37 -1.12 17.60
N GLY A 9 6.47 -1.46 16.94
CA GLY A 9 7.80 -0.95 17.21
C GLY A 9 7.91 0.56 17.21
N VAL A 10 7.34 1.24 16.22
CA VAL A 10 7.29 2.70 16.14
C VAL A 10 6.49 3.30 17.30
N GLY A 11 5.31 2.74 17.60
CA GLY A 11 4.51 3.18 18.76
C GLY A 11 5.27 3.04 20.08
N LEU A 12 6.00 1.94 20.26
CA LEU A 12 6.86 1.73 21.42
C LEU A 12 8.07 2.66 21.43
N LEU A 13 8.67 2.98 20.27
CA LEU A 13 9.77 3.93 20.15
C LEU A 13 9.33 5.32 20.60
N ILE A 14 8.17 5.79 20.13
CA ILE A 14 7.55 7.05 20.54
C ILE A 14 7.32 7.03 22.06
N ALA A 15 6.69 5.96 22.57
CA ALA A 15 6.40 5.84 23.99
C ALA A 15 7.66 5.88 24.87
N LEU A 16 8.71 5.17 24.46
CA LEU A 16 9.98 5.09 25.19
C LEU A 16 10.76 6.40 25.14
N THR A 17 10.72 7.09 24.01
CA THR A 17 11.32 8.43 23.81
C THR A 17 10.69 9.46 24.73
N LEU A 18 9.36 9.46 24.84
CA LEU A 18 8.61 10.36 25.71
C LEU A 18 8.55 9.90 27.18
N GLY A 19 9.22 8.80 27.52
CA GLY A 19 9.32 8.32 28.91
C GLY A 19 8.08 7.60 29.46
N PHE A 20 7.09 7.26 28.62
CA PHE A 20 5.91 6.51 29.05
C PHE A 20 6.27 5.09 29.53
N LYS A 21 5.54 4.61 30.55
CA LYS A 21 5.73 3.30 31.19
C LYS A 21 4.38 2.59 31.39
N GLY A 22 4.44 1.29 31.67
CA GLY A 22 3.27 0.49 32.03
C GLY A 22 2.14 0.56 30.99
N LYS A 23 0.90 0.81 31.47
CA LYS A 23 -0.30 0.86 30.62
C LYS A 23 -0.23 1.92 29.53
N LYS A 24 0.32 3.12 29.81
CA LYS A 24 0.44 4.19 28.80
C LYS A 24 1.37 3.78 27.64
N ARG A 25 2.50 3.14 27.94
CA ARG A 25 3.41 2.61 26.90
C ARG A 25 2.73 1.57 26.03
N ASN A 26 2.06 0.60 26.66
CA ASN A 26 1.38 -0.47 25.93
C ASN A 26 0.22 0.07 25.08
N ALA A 27 -0.51 1.07 25.59
CA ALA A 27 -1.55 1.75 24.83
C ALA A 27 -1.00 2.45 23.58
N LEU A 28 0.14 3.15 23.66
CA LEU A 28 0.77 3.76 22.48
C LEU A 28 1.25 2.72 21.46
N GLY A 29 1.81 1.60 21.92
CA GLY A 29 2.12 0.48 21.04
C GLY A 29 0.87 -0.05 20.32
N PHE A 30 -0.23 -0.22 21.05
CA PHE A 30 -1.50 -0.65 20.46
C PHE A 30 -2.09 0.36 19.47
N LEU A 31 -2.06 1.66 19.81
CA LEU A 31 -2.52 2.71 18.91
C LEU A 31 -1.74 2.73 17.59
N ALA A 32 -0.45 2.38 17.62
CA ALA A 32 0.35 2.27 16.42
C ALA A 32 0.02 1.06 15.55
N ILE A 33 -0.76 0.08 16.00
CA ILE A 33 -1.24 -1.04 15.16
C ILE A 33 -2.75 -1.03 14.97
N LEU A 34 -3.42 -0.04 15.55
CA LEU A 34 -4.87 0.07 15.51
C LEU A 34 -5.40 0.12 14.06
N PRO A 35 -4.78 0.85 13.11
CA PRO A 35 -5.25 0.87 11.72
C PRO A 35 -5.26 -0.52 11.06
N ASP A 36 -4.26 -1.37 11.36
CA ASP A 36 -4.19 -2.74 10.81
C ASP A 36 -5.31 -3.65 11.30
N LEU A 37 -6.11 -3.26 12.31
CA LEU A 37 -7.29 -4.03 12.71
C LEU A 37 -8.44 -3.94 11.69
N ASP A 38 -8.26 -3.19 10.61
CA ASP A 38 -9.15 -3.13 9.45
C ASP A 38 -9.34 -4.48 8.74
N PHE A 39 -8.50 -5.49 9.01
CA PHE A 39 -8.76 -6.86 8.56
C PHE A 39 -10.11 -7.38 9.10
N VAL A 40 -10.55 -6.94 10.28
CA VAL A 40 -11.83 -7.35 10.88
C VAL A 40 -13.02 -6.85 10.04
N PRO A 41 -13.20 -5.54 9.80
CA PRO A 41 -14.25 -5.08 8.90
C PRO A 41 -14.06 -5.61 7.47
N TYR A 42 -12.83 -5.80 6.99
CA TYR A 42 -12.58 -6.38 5.68
C TYR A 42 -13.11 -7.80 5.53
N VAL A 43 -12.98 -8.65 6.55
CA VAL A 43 -13.59 -9.99 6.55
C VAL A 43 -15.13 -9.90 6.45
N ILE A 44 -15.74 -8.93 7.14
CA ILE A 44 -17.19 -8.71 7.05
C ILE A 44 -17.58 -8.28 5.63
N PHE A 45 -16.82 -7.36 5.03
CA PHE A 45 -17.01 -6.94 3.64
C PHE A 45 -16.88 -8.12 2.67
N ALA A 46 -15.84 -8.95 2.82
CA ALA A 46 -15.62 -10.10 1.95
C ALA A 46 -16.75 -11.15 2.03
N LEU A 47 -17.40 -11.31 3.19
CA LEU A 47 -18.50 -12.25 3.38
C LEU A 47 -19.85 -11.74 2.88
N LEU A 48 -20.08 -10.42 2.93
CA LEU A 48 -21.38 -9.81 2.60
C LEU A 48 -21.39 -9.11 1.23
N GLY A 49 -20.22 -8.82 0.68
CA GLY A 49 -20.03 -7.97 -0.50
C GLY A 49 -20.79 -8.44 -1.72
N GLY A 50 -20.91 -9.76 -1.94
CA GLY A 50 -21.65 -10.33 -3.08
C GLY A 50 -23.16 -10.32 -2.97
N SER A 51 -23.68 -10.22 -1.75
CA SER A 51 -25.12 -10.29 -1.48
C SER A 51 -25.83 -8.93 -1.57
N VAL A 52 -25.10 -7.86 -1.89
CA VAL A 52 -25.63 -6.49 -1.92
C VAL A 52 -25.60 -5.89 -3.33
N SER A 53 -26.21 -4.73 -3.55
CA SER A 53 -26.10 -4.03 -4.83
C SER A 53 -24.66 -3.57 -5.10
N HIS A 54 -24.33 -3.33 -6.37
CA HIS A 54 -23.02 -2.79 -6.79
C HIS A 54 -22.66 -1.49 -6.03
N GLU A 55 -23.61 -0.57 -5.90
CA GLU A 55 -23.43 0.70 -5.20
C GLU A 55 -23.15 0.47 -3.71
N THR A 56 -23.90 -0.45 -3.09
CA THR A 56 -23.74 -0.80 -1.67
C THR A 56 -22.39 -1.47 -1.44
N ARG A 57 -21.99 -2.41 -2.32
CA ARG A 57 -20.67 -3.06 -2.29
C ARG A 57 -19.56 -2.00 -2.33
N ASN A 58 -19.63 -1.03 -3.23
CA ASN A 58 -18.62 0.01 -3.34
C ASN A 58 -18.56 0.92 -2.10
N GLN A 59 -19.71 1.26 -1.51
CA GLN A 59 -19.72 2.03 -0.24
C GLN A 59 -19.15 1.23 0.93
N LEU A 60 -19.49 -0.06 1.03
CA LEU A 60 -18.90 -0.95 2.02
C LEU A 60 -17.40 -1.11 1.80
N PHE A 61 -16.93 -1.17 0.56
CA PHE A 61 -15.50 -1.20 0.26
C PHE A 61 -14.79 0.02 0.85
N TYR A 62 -15.31 1.24 0.73
CA TYR A 62 -14.64 2.40 1.32
C TYR A 62 -14.62 2.41 2.86
N LEU A 63 -15.65 1.84 3.50
CA LEU A 63 -15.74 1.80 4.96
C LEU A 63 -14.97 0.65 5.58
N PHE A 64 -15.02 -0.52 4.93
CA PHE A 64 -14.57 -1.79 5.46
C PHE A 64 -13.43 -2.42 4.65
N GLY A 65 -13.08 -1.83 3.51
CA GLY A 65 -11.89 -2.22 2.75
C GLY A 65 -10.63 -2.05 3.58
N HIS A 66 -9.67 -2.93 3.33
CA HIS A 66 -8.35 -2.85 3.94
C HIS A 66 -7.66 -1.56 3.45
N ARG A 67 -7.16 -0.75 4.39
CA ARG A 67 -6.46 0.54 4.18
C ARG A 67 -7.30 1.67 3.61
N GLU A 68 -8.60 1.56 3.80
CA GLU A 68 -9.55 2.58 3.40
C GLU A 68 -9.83 3.52 4.59
N PHE A 69 -10.99 3.38 5.24
CA PHE A 69 -11.38 4.26 6.33
C PHE A 69 -10.38 4.33 7.49
N MET A 70 -9.84 3.20 7.95
CA MET A 70 -8.94 3.16 9.13
C MET A 70 -7.57 3.80 8.88
N HIS A 71 -7.25 4.10 7.62
CA HIS A 71 -6.05 4.84 7.25
C HIS A 71 -6.35 6.23 6.70
N SER A 72 -7.55 6.74 6.94
CA SER A 72 -7.94 8.11 6.61
C SER A 72 -7.55 9.11 7.70
N ILE A 73 -7.40 10.38 7.31
CA ILE A 73 -7.24 11.50 8.25
C ILE A 73 -8.43 11.60 9.20
N LEU A 74 -9.65 11.28 8.72
CA LEU A 74 -10.84 11.27 9.56
C LEU A 74 -10.69 10.27 10.71
N PHE A 75 -10.23 9.05 10.42
CA PHE A 75 -9.99 8.05 11.46
C PHE A 75 -8.94 8.49 12.48
N ILE A 76 -7.81 9.03 12.01
CA ILE A 76 -6.76 9.59 12.88
C ILE A 76 -7.35 10.66 13.81
N LEU A 77 -8.16 11.57 13.26
CA LEU A 77 -8.80 12.66 14.00
C LEU A 77 -9.79 12.13 15.05
N LEU A 78 -10.66 11.18 14.69
CA LEU A 78 -11.62 10.58 15.60
C LEU A 78 -10.94 9.89 16.78
N VAL A 79 -9.91 9.08 16.53
CA VAL A 79 -9.18 8.40 17.59
C VAL A 79 -8.41 9.41 18.46
N THR A 80 -7.80 10.42 17.86
CA THR A 80 -7.07 11.48 18.60
C THR A 80 -8.01 12.25 19.52
N LEU A 81 -9.20 12.63 19.03
CA LEU A 81 -10.24 13.26 19.82
C LEU A 81 -10.72 12.33 20.95
N PHE A 82 -10.94 11.06 20.66
CA PHE A 82 -11.31 10.07 21.68
C PHE A 82 -10.26 9.99 22.81
N ILE A 83 -8.97 9.94 22.46
CA ILE A 83 -7.87 9.95 23.45
C ILE A 83 -7.93 11.22 24.29
N TRP A 84 -8.09 12.40 23.67
CA TRP A 84 -8.22 13.67 24.37
C TRP A 84 -9.41 13.69 25.34
N PHE A 85 -10.60 13.32 24.86
CA PHE A 85 -11.80 13.31 25.69
C PHE A 85 -11.68 12.35 26.86
N LYS A 86 -11.06 11.19 26.66
CA LYS A 86 -10.94 10.16 27.69
C LYS A 86 -9.84 10.45 28.72
N THR A 87 -8.71 11.00 28.29
CA THR A 87 -7.51 11.11 29.14
C THR A 87 -7.23 12.53 29.63
N LYS A 88 -7.65 13.56 28.88
CA LYS A 88 -7.33 14.98 29.11
C LYS A 88 -5.82 15.28 29.25
N ASP A 89 -4.96 14.37 28.78
CA ASP A 89 -3.50 14.45 28.88
C ASP A 89 -2.93 14.87 27.52
N ARG A 90 -2.47 16.12 27.42
CA ARG A 90 -1.97 16.70 26.17
C ARG A 90 -0.79 15.92 25.59
N LEU A 91 0.15 15.49 26.43
CA LEU A 91 1.35 14.78 25.97
C LEU A 91 0.98 13.38 25.47
N PHE A 92 0.08 12.69 26.19
CA PHE A 92 -0.40 11.38 25.76
C PHE A 92 -1.27 11.45 24.49
N THR A 93 -2.11 12.48 24.34
CA THR A 93 -2.87 12.74 23.12
C THR A 93 -1.93 12.98 21.94
N ALA A 94 -0.91 13.83 22.09
CA ALA A 94 0.06 14.09 21.03
C ALA A 94 0.87 12.83 20.65
N ALA A 95 1.26 12.03 21.64
CA ALA A 95 1.93 10.75 21.42
C ALA A 95 1.01 9.74 20.70
N GLY A 96 -0.27 9.70 21.06
CA GLY A 96 -1.27 8.85 20.43
C GLY A 96 -1.53 9.24 18.98
N PHE A 97 -1.66 10.54 18.71
CA PHE A 97 -1.71 11.06 17.35
C PHE A 97 -0.47 10.65 16.55
N ALA A 98 0.74 10.88 17.10
CA ALA A 98 1.99 10.53 16.43
C ALA A 98 2.09 9.03 16.13
N ALA A 99 1.62 8.16 17.04
CA ALA A 99 1.61 6.72 16.85
C ALA A 99 0.73 6.31 15.66
N ILE A 100 -0.53 6.75 15.62
CA ILE A 100 -1.47 6.40 14.54
C ILE A 100 -1.05 7.06 13.23
N PHE A 101 -0.65 8.33 13.26
CA PHE A 101 -0.17 9.04 12.09
C PHE A 101 1.06 8.35 11.49
N SER A 102 2.01 7.90 12.33
CA SER A 102 3.20 7.20 11.85
C SER A 102 2.86 5.88 11.14
N HIS A 103 1.84 5.16 11.60
CA HIS A 103 1.33 3.96 10.93
C HIS A 103 0.86 4.30 9.52
N VAL A 104 -0.13 5.20 9.43
CA VAL A 104 -0.76 5.59 8.16
C VAL A 104 0.27 6.18 7.21
N TYR A 105 1.15 7.03 7.70
CA TYR A 105 2.23 7.62 6.93
C TYR A 105 3.20 6.58 6.40
N LEU A 106 3.62 5.61 7.21
CA LEU A 106 4.55 4.56 6.79
C LEU A 106 3.94 3.69 5.70
N ASP A 107 2.67 3.29 5.85
CA ASP A 107 1.99 2.53 4.81
C ASP A 107 1.89 3.36 3.51
N TYR A 108 1.55 4.65 3.62
CA TYR A 108 1.45 5.58 2.49
C TYR A 108 2.79 5.87 1.80
N ALA A 109 3.88 5.92 2.59
CA ALA A 109 5.26 6.07 2.13
C ALA A 109 5.78 4.82 1.41
N THR A 110 5.21 3.64 1.70
CA THR A 110 5.54 2.39 1.00
C THR A 110 4.63 2.15 -0.20
N SER A 111 4.57 0.92 -0.69
CA SER A 111 4.00 0.54 -1.99
C SER A 111 2.46 0.53 -2.08
N TRP A 112 1.74 1.03 -1.08
CA TRP A 112 0.28 0.81 -1.01
C TRP A 112 -0.49 2.06 -1.40
N LYS A 113 -1.47 1.88 -2.29
CA LYS A 113 -2.50 2.89 -2.53
C LYS A 113 -3.43 2.96 -1.35
N MET A 114 -3.79 4.18 -0.98
CA MET A 114 -4.64 4.47 0.17
C MET A 114 -5.55 5.64 -0.18
N ARG A 115 -6.61 5.84 0.61
CA ARG A 115 -7.51 7.00 0.49
C ARG A 115 -7.41 7.88 1.72
N PRO A 116 -6.28 8.60 1.91
CA PRO A 116 -6.04 9.36 3.13
C PRO A 116 -7.10 10.45 3.38
N LEU A 117 -7.75 10.93 2.31
CA LEU A 117 -8.78 11.98 2.37
C LEU A 117 -10.21 11.45 2.43
N TYR A 118 -10.45 10.14 2.52
CA TYR A 118 -11.80 9.61 2.68
C TYR A 118 -12.44 10.15 3.98
N PRO A 119 -13.73 10.57 3.99
CA PRO A 119 -14.72 10.54 2.90
C PRO A 119 -14.78 11.81 2.04
N LEU A 120 -13.87 12.76 2.22
CA LEU A 120 -13.81 14.00 1.41
C LEU A 120 -13.39 13.71 -0.05
N SER A 121 -12.60 12.66 -0.26
CA SER A 121 -12.21 12.16 -1.58
C SER A 121 -12.17 10.63 -1.60
N THR A 122 -12.61 10.04 -2.71
CA THR A 122 -12.51 8.60 -3.01
C THR A 122 -11.29 8.26 -3.87
N GLY A 123 -10.48 9.26 -4.24
CA GLY A 123 -9.26 9.07 -5.01
C GLY A 123 -8.21 8.32 -4.20
N THR A 124 -7.59 7.31 -4.82
CA THR A 124 -6.41 6.65 -4.26
C THR A 124 -5.16 7.42 -4.60
N SER A 125 -4.19 7.42 -3.69
CA SER A 125 -2.84 7.85 -3.98
C SER A 125 -1.84 6.99 -3.21
N THR A 126 -0.57 7.10 -3.57
CA THR A 126 0.55 6.59 -2.78
C THR A 126 1.73 7.55 -2.88
N LEU A 127 2.57 7.63 -1.83
CA LEU A 127 3.88 8.25 -2.01
C LEU A 127 4.86 7.27 -2.65
N GLY A 128 4.71 5.96 -2.42
CA GLY A 128 5.51 4.92 -3.09
C GLY A 128 7.02 5.14 -3.05
N ALA A 129 7.56 5.75 -2.00
CA ALA A 129 8.96 6.18 -1.95
C ALA A 129 9.89 5.16 -1.30
N ILE A 130 9.35 4.34 -0.42
CA ILE A 130 10.10 3.42 0.42
C ILE A 130 9.74 1.99 0.03
N TYR A 131 10.76 1.18 -0.24
CA TYR A 131 10.54 -0.22 -0.56
C TYR A 131 9.98 -1.00 0.63
N PHE A 132 9.14 -1.99 0.33
CA PHE A 132 8.50 -2.83 1.34
C PHE A 132 9.51 -3.39 2.35
N PHE A 133 10.67 -3.87 1.87
CA PHE A 133 11.71 -4.48 2.69
C PHE A 133 12.81 -3.49 3.09
N ASP A 134 12.52 -2.18 3.09
CA ASP A 134 13.48 -1.19 3.54
C ASP A 134 13.88 -1.46 5.01
N PRO A 135 15.18 -1.61 5.31
CA PRO A 135 15.64 -2.00 6.63
C PRO A 135 15.39 -0.92 7.69
N LEU A 136 15.35 0.36 7.33
CA LEU A 136 15.07 1.43 8.28
C LEU A 136 13.56 1.52 8.59
N ALA A 137 12.70 1.19 7.63
CA ALA A 137 11.26 1.10 7.88
C ALA A 137 10.84 -0.20 8.62
N ASN A 138 11.61 -1.29 8.51
CA ASN A 138 11.22 -2.60 9.07
C ASN A 138 12.10 -3.11 10.22
N ILE A 139 13.42 -2.88 10.21
CA ILE A 139 14.32 -3.45 11.23
C ILE A 139 14.50 -2.49 12.40
N LEU A 140 14.69 -1.19 12.12
CA LEU A 140 14.87 -0.18 13.16
C LEU A 140 13.70 -0.17 14.16
N PRO A 141 12.42 -0.21 13.73
CA PRO A 141 11.30 -0.26 14.67
C PRO A 141 11.24 -1.53 15.52
N LEU A 142 11.85 -2.64 15.10
CA LEU A 142 11.89 -3.88 15.89
C LEU A 142 12.82 -3.77 17.10
N LEU A 143 13.76 -2.82 17.13
CA LEU A 143 14.66 -2.61 18.26
C LEU A 143 13.90 -2.33 19.58
N PRO A 144 12.96 -1.37 19.65
CA PRO A 144 12.08 -1.18 20.80
C PRO A 144 11.38 -2.45 21.28
N VAL A 145 10.85 -3.26 20.35
CA VAL A 145 10.17 -4.52 20.66
C VAL A 145 11.16 -5.49 21.30
N PHE A 146 12.31 -5.69 20.66
CA PHE A 146 13.35 -6.59 21.14
C PHE A 146 13.89 -6.18 22.51
N VAL A 147 14.12 -4.89 22.74
CA VAL A 147 14.56 -4.35 24.04
C VAL A 147 13.56 -4.69 25.14
N LEU A 148 12.26 -4.48 24.89
CA LEU A 148 11.22 -4.78 25.88
C LEU A 148 11.09 -6.28 26.12
N LEU A 149 11.20 -7.10 25.08
CA LEU A 149 11.20 -8.55 25.19
C LEU A 149 12.40 -9.05 26.01
N ALA A 150 13.60 -8.57 25.72
CA ALA A 150 14.81 -8.94 26.44
C ALA A 150 14.73 -8.55 27.93
N ALA A 151 14.24 -7.35 28.23
CA ALA A 151 14.00 -6.90 29.61
C ALA A 151 12.96 -7.78 30.34
N TYR A 152 11.88 -8.14 29.66
CA TYR A 152 10.84 -9.01 30.20
C TYR A 152 11.35 -10.43 30.48
N MET A 153 12.07 -11.02 29.53
CA MET A 153 12.65 -12.37 29.67
C MET A 153 13.62 -12.41 30.85
N LYS A 154 14.52 -11.42 30.94
CA LYS A 154 15.46 -11.26 32.07
C LYS A 154 14.73 -11.16 33.41
N GLY A 155 13.65 -10.38 33.48
CA GLY A 155 12.82 -10.24 34.69
C GLY A 155 12.16 -11.55 35.14
N ARG A 156 11.97 -12.53 34.25
CA ARG A 156 11.48 -13.88 34.57
C ARG A 156 12.59 -14.90 34.84
N GLY A 157 13.84 -14.46 34.96
CA GLY A 157 15.00 -15.35 35.08
C GLY A 157 15.30 -16.16 33.82
N LYS A 158 14.55 -15.95 32.72
CA LYS A 158 14.87 -16.53 31.41
C LYS A 158 15.93 -15.65 30.75
N TRP A 159 16.90 -16.25 30.06
CA TRP A 159 18.03 -15.53 29.45
C TRP A 159 18.96 -14.83 30.46
N ASN A 160 19.02 -15.31 31.71
CA ASN A 160 20.06 -14.88 32.65
C ASN A 160 21.46 -15.07 32.03
N GLY A 161 22.28 -14.02 32.05
CA GLY A 161 23.61 -14.00 31.42
C GLY A 161 23.59 -13.62 29.93
N LYS A 162 22.54 -13.99 29.18
CA LYS A 162 22.42 -13.68 27.74
C LYS A 162 21.99 -12.22 27.54
N PHE A 163 22.58 -11.55 26.56
CA PHE A 163 22.30 -10.13 26.23
C PHE A 163 22.52 -9.14 27.38
N ASN A 164 23.22 -9.51 28.45
CA ASN A 164 23.48 -8.61 29.59
C ASN A 164 24.22 -7.34 29.16
N ASN A 165 25.22 -7.46 28.29
CA ASN A 165 25.96 -6.33 27.74
C ASN A 165 25.04 -5.39 26.94
N PHE A 166 24.15 -5.95 26.13
CA PHE A 166 23.15 -5.19 25.37
C PHE A 166 22.16 -4.47 26.30
N CYS A 167 21.57 -5.17 27.27
CA CYS A 167 20.66 -4.58 28.25
C CYS A 167 21.34 -3.48 29.08
N ALA A 168 22.60 -3.69 29.47
CA ALA A 168 23.40 -2.68 30.17
C ALA A 168 23.65 -1.45 29.29
N PHE A 169 24.03 -1.66 28.02
CA PHE A 169 24.21 -0.59 27.04
C PHE A 169 22.92 0.23 26.85
N VAL A 170 21.79 -0.43 26.63
CA VAL A 170 20.48 0.22 26.43
C VAL A 170 20.08 1.00 27.68
N THR A 171 20.28 0.43 28.87
CA THR A 171 19.95 1.09 30.13
C THR A 171 20.82 2.33 30.35
N LYS A 172 22.14 2.20 30.13
CA LYS A 172 23.11 3.30 30.27
C LYS A 172 22.82 4.45 29.30
N ASN A 173 22.39 4.14 28.08
CA ASN A 173 22.20 5.13 27.01
C ASN A 173 20.73 5.48 26.77
N ARG A 174 19.80 5.05 27.63
CA ARG A 174 18.35 5.12 27.40
C ARG A 174 17.86 6.50 26.97
N SER A 175 18.33 7.54 27.64
CA SER A 175 17.91 8.94 27.41
C SER A 175 18.37 9.50 26.07
N LYS A 176 19.36 8.87 25.41
CA LYS A 176 19.88 9.30 24.11
C LYS A 176 19.53 8.32 22.99
N LEU A 177 19.47 7.02 23.30
CA LEU A 177 19.27 5.96 22.32
C LEU A 177 17.91 6.06 21.62
N TYR A 178 16.80 6.13 22.37
CA TYR A 178 15.47 6.17 21.74
C TYR A 178 15.21 7.47 20.95
N PRO A 179 15.56 8.67 21.48
CA PRO A 179 15.51 9.88 20.67
C PRO A 179 16.35 9.78 19.40
N ALA A 180 17.58 9.24 19.47
CA ALA A 180 18.44 9.09 18.30
C ALA A 180 17.82 8.15 17.24
N LEU A 181 17.29 7.00 17.66
CA LEU A 181 16.58 6.08 16.75
C LEU A 181 15.35 6.73 16.12
N LEU A 182 14.57 7.49 16.91
CA LEU A 182 13.40 8.19 16.41
C LEU A 182 13.79 9.29 15.40
N ILE A 183 14.85 10.05 15.68
CA ILE A 183 15.36 11.08 14.76
C ILE A 183 15.82 10.44 13.45
N VAL A 184 16.60 9.36 13.51
CA VAL A 184 17.06 8.64 12.31
C VAL A 184 15.86 8.17 11.48
N LEU A 185 14.85 7.59 12.12
CA LEU A 185 13.63 7.16 11.44
C LEU A 185 12.91 8.35 10.79
N VAL A 186 12.66 9.43 11.53
CA VAL A 186 11.96 10.62 11.01
C VAL A 186 12.72 11.26 9.85
N VAL A 187 14.04 11.40 9.95
CA VAL A 187 14.86 11.95 8.88
C VAL A 187 14.79 11.06 7.64
N TRP A 188 14.92 9.75 7.80
CA TRP A 188 14.82 8.81 6.68
C TRP A 188 13.45 8.90 5.97
N LEU A 189 12.38 8.90 6.77
CA LEU A 189 11.01 8.98 6.30
C LEU A 189 10.67 10.31 5.64
N ALA A 190 11.31 11.41 6.03
CA ALA A 190 11.13 12.71 5.40
C ALA A 190 11.97 12.89 4.13
N VAL A 191 13.23 12.44 4.14
CA VAL A 191 14.17 12.67 3.04
C VAL A 191 13.77 11.88 1.79
N LEU A 192 13.46 10.60 1.91
CA LEU A 192 13.20 9.76 0.73
C LEU A 192 12.02 10.24 -0.14
N PRO A 193 10.82 10.54 0.41
CA PRO A 193 9.72 11.08 -0.39
C PRO A 193 10.06 12.41 -1.06
N VAL A 194 10.79 13.29 -0.37
CA VAL A 194 11.23 14.58 -0.93
C VAL A 194 12.23 14.36 -2.07
N THR A 195 13.21 13.49 -1.87
CA THR A 195 14.17 13.13 -2.93
C THR A 195 13.47 12.51 -4.13
N LYS A 196 12.45 11.65 -3.90
CA LYS A 196 11.65 11.06 -4.97
C LYS A 196 10.95 12.13 -5.80
N LEU A 197 10.35 13.12 -5.13
CA LEU A 197 9.64 14.20 -5.79
C LEU A 197 10.56 14.97 -6.74
N PHE A 198 11.75 15.34 -6.25
CA PHE A 198 12.75 16.02 -7.09
C PHE A 198 13.24 15.14 -8.25
N LEU A 199 13.49 13.86 -7.99
CA LEU A 199 13.99 12.93 -9.00
C LEU A 199 12.95 12.65 -10.10
N VAL A 200 11.69 12.43 -9.74
CA VAL A 200 10.60 12.26 -10.70
C VAL A 200 10.44 13.53 -11.53
N ASN A 201 10.50 14.71 -10.93
CA ASN A 201 10.40 15.97 -11.66
C ASN A 201 11.57 16.19 -12.64
N TYR A 202 12.78 15.86 -12.20
CA TYR A 202 13.98 15.92 -13.04
C TYR A 202 13.86 14.98 -14.25
N ILE A 203 13.47 13.73 -14.02
CA ILE A 203 13.29 12.73 -15.09
C ILE A 203 12.15 13.13 -16.02
N SER A 204 11.03 13.61 -15.48
CA SER A 204 9.91 14.12 -16.27
C SER A 204 10.34 15.24 -17.22
N SER A 205 11.20 16.14 -16.73
CA SER A 205 11.77 17.23 -17.53
C SER A 205 12.73 16.71 -18.61
N ALA A 206 13.63 15.78 -18.25
CA ALA A 206 14.60 15.19 -19.18
C ALA A 206 13.92 14.37 -20.30
N GLU A 207 12.82 13.70 -19.97
CA GLU A 207 12.04 12.88 -20.89
C GLU A 207 11.05 13.70 -21.74
N GLY A 208 10.86 14.98 -21.42
CA GLY A 208 9.86 15.84 -22.08
C GLY A 208 8.42 15.34 -21.90
N ALA A 209 8.16 14.54 -20.86
CA ALA A 209 6.89 13.87 -20.63
C ALA A 209 6.47 13.99 -19.17
N LYS A 210 5.17 14.20 -18.92
CA LYS A 210 4.63 14.28 -17.56
C LYS A 210 4.62 12.89 -16.91
N ILE A 211 5.50 12.69 -15.94
CA ILE A 211 5.55 11.46 -15.13
C ILE A 211 4.85 11.75 -13.80
N SER A 212 3.89 10.90 -13.44
CA SER A 212 3.16 11.02 -12.18
C SER A 212 4.03 10.54 -11.02
N TYR A 213 4.13 11.37 -9.99
CA TYR A 213 4.80 10.99 -8.74
C TYR A 213 4.02 9.89 -7.99
N GLU A 214 2.69 9.96 -8.03
CA GLU A 214 1.80 9.03 -7.33
C GLU A 214 1.75 7.68 -8.03
N ASP A 215 1.90 7.66 -9.37
CA ASP A 215 1.90 6.44 -10.18
C ASP A 215 3.33 5.91 -10.39
N THR A 216 4.22 6.10 -9.41
CA THR A 216 5.57 5.50 -9.41
C THR A 216 5.76 4.65 -8.16
N TYR A 217 6.32 3.45 -8.33
CA TYR A 217 6.25 2.40 -7.30
C TYR A 217 7.60 1.79 -6.99
N PRO A 218 7.91 1.50 -5.72
CA PRO A 218 9.21 0.97 -5.36
C PRO A 218 9.36 -0.47 -5.88
N SER A 219 10.45 -0.74 -6.61
CA SER A 219 10.78 -2.09 -7.14
C SER A 219 11.76 -2.83 -6.24
N SER A 220 12.73 -2.11 -5.66
CA SER A 220 13.70 -2.62 -4.71
C SER A 220 14.19 -1.50 -3.80
N ILE A 221 15.10 -1.80 -2.86
CA ILE A 221 15.70 -0.78 -1.97
C ILE A 221 16.29 0.35 -2.83
N GLY A 222 15.73 1.54 -2.61
CA GLY A 222 16.01 2.78 -3.34
C GLY A 222 15.94 2.71 -4.87
N LYS A 223 15.06 1.86 -5.40
CA LYS A 223 14.64 1.92 -6.80
C LYS A 223 13.12 1.96 -6.91
N PHE A 224 12.62 2.63 -7.93
CA PHE A 224 11.21 2.66 -8.26
C PHE A 224 10.98 2.55 -9.76
N LEU A 225 9.84 2.00 -10.14
CA LEU A 225 9.35 2.02 -11.50
C LEU A 225 8.58 3.32 -11.76
N ALA A 226 8.89 3.93 -12.88
CA ALA A 226 8.16 5.04 -13.46
C ALA A 226 7.62 4.60 -14.82
N ALA A 227 6.48 5.16 -15.21
CA ALA A 227 5.95 4.95 -16.55
C ALA A 227 5.25 6.21 -17.06
N TYR A 228 5.11 6.31 -18.38
CA TYR A 228 4.24 7.30 -19.02
C TYR A 228 3.76 6.80 -20.38
N SER A 229 2.68 7.40 -20.88
CA SER A 229 2.18 7.13 -22.23
C SER A 229 3.10 7.79 -23.26
N TYR A 230 3.92 7.00 -23.95
CA TYR A 230 4.86 7.50 -24.95
C TYR A 230 4.13 7.95 -26.23
N ASN A 231 3.20 7.14 -26.72
CA ASN A 231 2.35 7.46 -27.86
C ASN A 231 0.99 6.74 -27.74
N SER A 232 0.20 6.68 -28.81
CA SER A 232 -1.10 6.00 -28.81
C SER A 232 -1.00 4.48 -28.61
N THR A 233 0.14 3.86 -28.94
CA THR A 233 0.31 2.39 -28.96
C THR A 233 1.21 1.85 -27.85
N HIS A 234 2.07 2.67 -27.24
CA HIS A 234 3.07 2.23 -26.28
C HIS A 234 3.12 3.07 -25.00
N TYR A 235 3.42 2.40 -23.89
CA TYR A 235 3.95 3.01 -22.67
C TYR A 235 5.49 2.94 -22.70
N ARG A 236 6.14 3.96 -22.14
CA ARG A 236 7.55 3.87 -21.74
C ARG A 236 7.62 3.56 -20.26
N ILE A 237 8.45 2.59 -19.89
CA ILE A 237 8.65 2.16 -18.51
C ILE A 237 10.12 2.31 -18.19
N MET A 238 10.41 2.75 -16.97
CA MET A 238 11.75 3.02 -16.48
C MET A 238 11.92 2.46 -15.08
N GLU A 239 13.03 1.78 -14.84
CA GLU A 239 13.54 1.53 -13.50
C GLU A 239 14.50 2.64 -13.13
N VAL A 240 14.15 3.38 -12.07
CA VAL A 240 14.85 4.56 -11.60
C VAL A 240 15.45 4.27 -10.23
N SER A 241 16.72 4.61 -10.06
CA SER A 241 17.48 4.51 -8.84
C SER A 241 17.68 5.91 -8.22
N TYR A 242 17.53 6.02 -6.90
CA TYR A 242 17.81 7.30 -6.20
C TYR A 242 19.28 7.72 -6.29
N TRP A 243 20.19 6.80 -6.62
CA TRP A 243 21.63 7.06 -6.67
C TRP A 243 22.16 7.36 -8.06
N SER A 244 21.58 6.72 -9.09
CA SER A 244 22.12 6.70 -10.46
C SER A 244 21.13 7.21 -11.52
N GLY A 245 19.88 7.52 -11.15
CA GLY A 245 18.85 7.94 -12.11
C GLY A 245 18.25 6.74 -12.86
N ILE A 246 17.95 6.90 -14.16
CA ILE A 246 17.35 5.83 -14.98
C ILE A 246 18.41 4.74 -15.22
N GLU A 247 18.16 3.53 -14.71
CA GLU A 247 19.06 2.38 -14.91
C GLU A 247 18.62 1.48 -16.05
N LYS A 248 17.30 1.35 -16.26
CA LYS A 248 16.72 0.55 -17.35
C LYS A 248 15.49 1.28 -17.88
N SER A 249 15.24 1.12 -19.16
CA SER A 249 14.00 1.57 -19.78
C SER A 249 13.59 0.64 -20.90
N ASP A 250 12.28 0.50 -21.09
CA ASP A 250 11.70 -0.30 -22.16
C ASP A 250 10.36 0.29 -22.62
N TYR A 251 9.81 -0.23 -23.71
CA TYR A 251 8.51 0.11 -24.24
C TYR A 251 7.57 -1.10 -24.19
N ILE A 252 6.32 -0.86 -23.80
CA ILE A 252 5.28 -1.89 -23.79
C ILE A 252 4.12 -1.45 -24.67
N GLU A 253 3.66 -2.34 -25.53
CA GLU A 253 2.42 -2.19 -26.28
C GLU A 253 1.20 -2.14 -25.35
N LYS A 254 0.34 -1.14 -25.54
CA LYS A 254 -0.90 -1.00 -24.76
C LYS A 254 -1.92 -2.09 -25.07
N ILE A 255 -1.87 -2.60 -26.30
CA ILE A 255 -2.81 -3.58 -26.82
C ILE A 255 -1.99 -4.63 -27.56
N ASN A 256 -2.11 -5.88 -27.12
CA ASN A 256 -1.56 -7.03 -27.79
C ASN A 256 -2.71 -7.96 -28.22
N VAL A 257 -2.82 -8.23 -29.52
CA VAL A 257 -3.88 -9.09 -30.07
C VAL A 257 -3.25 -10.36 -30.60
N THR A 258 -3.62 -11.50 -30.03
CA THR A 258 -3.11 -12.80 -30.47
C THR A 258 -4.11 -13.44 -31.44
N GLY A 259 -3.75 -13.49 -32.72
CA GLY A 259 -4.58 -14.01 -33.81
C GLY A 259 -5.45 -12.93 -34.47
N GLU A 260 -6.33 -13.35 -35.37
CA GLU A 260 -7.31 -12.46 -36.00
C GLU A 260 -8.59 -12.45 -35.16
N VAL A 261 -8.76 -11.44 -34.30
CA VAL A 261 -9.97 -11.24 -33.49
C VAL A 261 -10.81 -10.11 -34.10
N PRO A 262 -11.97 -10.39 -34.72
CA PRO A 262 -12.85 -9.34 -35.23
C PRO A 262 -13.36 -8.45 -34.10
N ASN A 263 -13.37 -7.12 -34.33
CA ASN A 263 -13.87 -6.11 -33.38
C ASN A 263 -13.14 -6.09 -32.02
N ASP A 264 -11.87 -6.47 -31.98
CA ASP A 264 -10.97 -6.37 -30.81
C ASP A 264 -11.11 -5.05 -30.04
N SER A 265 -11.12 -3.91 -30.74
CA SER A 265 -11.27 -2.56 -30.18
C SER A 265 -12.54 -2.39 -29.35
N ALA A 266 -13.66 -2.97 -29.78
CA ALA A 266 -14.94 -2.89 -29.06
C ALA A 266 -14.90 -3.69 -27.74
N TYR A 267 -14.25 -4.87 -27.75
CA TYR A 267 -14.10 -5.67 -26.53
C TYR A 267 -13.15 -5.01 -25.53
N ILE A 268 -12.08 -4.36 -26.01
CA ILE A 268 -11.16 -3.57 -25.17
C ILE A 268 -11.91 -2.40 -24.53
N GLU A 269 -12.69 -1.65 -25.30
CA GLU A 269 -13.49 -0.54 -24.78
C GLU A 269 -14.50 -1.02 -23.72
N LYS A 270 -15.19 -2.14 -23.99
CA LYS A 270 -16.14 -2.74 -23.04
C LYS A 270 -15.47 -3.17 -21.74
N ALA A 271 -14.32 -3.85 -21.83
CA ALA A 271 -13.55 -4.26 -20.65
C ALA A 271 -13.03 -3.05 -19.85
N GLY A 272 -12.52 -2.02 -20.53
CA GLY A 272 -12.08 -0.77 -19.90
C GLY A 272 -13.22 -0.05 -19.18
N LYS A 273 -14.39 0.06 -19.81
CA LYS A 273 -15.59 0.63 -19.17
C LYS A 273 -16.03 -0.21 -17.97
N LEU A 274 -16.05 -1.55 -18.07
CA LEU A 274 -16.41 -2.41 -16.93
C LEU A 274 -15.47 -2.15 -15.76
N TYR A 275 -14.17 -2.23 -15.99
CA TYR A 275 -13.15 -1.97 -14.97
C TYR A 275 -13.33 -0.62 -14.28
N SER A 276 -13.65 0.44 -15.04
CA SER A 276 -13.87 1.79 -14.49
C SER A 276 -15.06 1.93 -13.54
N THR A 277 -15.98 0.95 -13.51
CA THR A 277 -17.16 0.99 -12.63
C THR A 277 -16.91 0.41 -11.24
N ALA A 278 -15.88 -0.41 -11.07
CA ALA A 278 -15.62 -1.12 -9.83
C ALA A 278 -14.52 -0.45 -9.00
N VAL A 279 -14.52 -0.80 -7.70
CA VAL A 279 -13.38 -0.58 -6.80
C VAL A 279 -12.88 -1.91 -6.23
N PRO A 280 -11.56 -2.05 -5.98
CA PRO A 280 -10.51 -1.04 -6.19
C PRO A 280 -10.10 -0.86 -7.67
N GLN A 281 -9.49 0.30 -7.98
CA GLN A 281 -8.88 0.60 -9.28
C GLN A 281 -7.35 0.66 -9.13
N GLU A 282 -6.72 -0.49 -9.30
CA GLU A 282 -5.33 -0.71 -8.91
C GLU A 282 -4.36 -0.46 -10.07
N ILE A 283 -4.82 -0.69 -11.31
CA ILE A 283 -4.06 -0.53 -12.57
C ILE A 283 -4.00 0.95 -12.98
N ASP A 284 -2.79 1.51 -13.09
CA ASP A 284 -2.54 2.89 -13.53
C ASP A 284 -2.25 2.96 -15.03
N TYR A 285 -1.51 1.97 -15.55
CA TYR A 285 -1.09 1.90 -16.94
C TYR A 285 -1.69 0.65 -17.59
N PRO A 286 -2.97 0.68 -18.01
CA PRO A 286 -3.69 -0.49 -18.46
C PRO A 286 -3.13 -1.05 -19.78
N VAL A 287 -2.76 -2.32 -19.75
CA VAL A 287 -2.37 -3.11 -20.93
C VAL A 287 -3.39 -4.20 -21.16
N TYR A 288 -3.84 -4.31 -22.40
CA TYR A 288 -4.85 -5.26 -22.84
C TYR A 288 -4.22 -6.36 -23.69
N SER A 289 -4.54 -7.61 -23.38
CA SER A 289 -4.27 -8.76 -24.24
C SER A 289 -5.60 -9.34 -24.69
N VAL A 290 -5.80 -9.48 -26.00
CA VAL A 290 -7.03 -10.02 -26.58
C VAL A 290 -6.74 -11.33 -27.30
N SER A 291 -7.55 -12.34 -27.01
CA SER A 291 -7.48 -13.65 -27.66
C SER A 291 -8.88 -14.21 -27.86
N GLU A 292 -9.09 -14.92 -28.97
CA GLU A 292 -10.34 -15.63 -29.25
C GLU A 292 -10.16 -17.15 -29.05
N GLY A 293 -11.16 -17.80 -28.45
CA GLY A 293 -11.19 -19.24 -28.30
C GLY A 293 -12.58 -19.75 -27.93
N ASN A 294 -12.96 -20.90 -28.48
CA ASN A 294 -14.21 -21.62 -28.14
C ASN A 294 -15.49 -20.76 -28.21
N GLY A 295 -15.62 -19.91 -29.23
CA GLY A 295 -16.79 -19.04 -29.40
C GLY A 295 -16.85 -17.83 -28.46
N SER A 296 -15.77 -17.58 -27.70
CA SER A 296 -15.66 -16.47 -26.75
C SER A 296 -14.44 -15.59 -27.03
N VAL A 297 -14.54 -14.31 -26.69
CA VAL A 297 -13.42 -13.37 -26.72
C VAL A 297 -12.95 -13.12 -25.30
N THR A 298 -11.68 -13.40 -25.04
CA THR A 298 -11.03 -13.15 -23.75
C THR A 298 -10.21 -11.88 -23.84
N VAL A 299 -10.49 -10.94 -22.93
CA VAL A 299 -9.70 -9.73 -22.72
C VAL A 299 -9.04 -9.80 -21.35
N THR A 300 -7.71 -9.83 -21.34
CA THR A 300 -6.90 -9.74 -20.12
C THR A 300 -6.43 -8.30 -19.94
N LEU A 301 -6.68 -7.73 -18.77
CA LEU A 301 -6.28 -6.38 -18.37
C LEU A 301 -5.29 -6.47 -17.19
N SER A 302 -4.14 -5.83 -17.36
CA SER A 302 -3.03 -5.81 -16.39
C SER A 302 -2.34 -4.44 -16.38
N ASP A 303 -1.43 -4.20 -15.42
CA ASP A 303 -0.60 -3.00 -15.44
C ASP A 303 0.67 -3.24 -16.27
N ALA A 304 1.05 -2.25 -17.07
CA ALA A 304 2.25 -2.32 -17.92
C ALA A 304 3.51 -2.70 -17.11
N ARG A 305 3.58 -2.32 -15.84
CA ARG A 305 4.77 -2.58 -15.00
C ARG A 305 4.84 -4.00 -14.44
N ASP A 306 3.78 -4.80 -14.59
CA ASP A 306 3.65 -6.12 -13.96
C ASP A 306 4.78 -7.10 -14.32
N GLN A 307 5.38 -6.96 -15.51
CA GLN A 307 6.48 -7.83 -15.95
C GLN A 307 7.84 -7.49 -15.31
N TYR A 308 7.99 -6.28 -14.76
CA TYR A 308 9.27 -5.81 -14.20
C TYR A 308 9.42 -6.09 -12.71
N VAL A 309 8.40 -6.66 -12.06
CA VAL A 309 8.43 -6.84 -10.61
C VAL A 309 8.10 -8.27 -10.21
N LYS A 310 8.98 -8.83 -9.36
CA LYS A 310 8.82 -10.17 -8.80
C LYS A 310 7.90 -10.22 -7.59
N TYR A 311 7.87 -9.19 -6.75
CA TYR A 311 7.09 -9.17 -5.51
C TYR A 311 6.44 -7.81 -5.34
N TRP A 312 5.18 -7.70 -5.71
CA TRP A 312 4.36 -6.53 -5.43
C TRP A 312 3.21 -6.95 -4.55
N ALA A 313 3.12 -6.32 -3.38
CA ALA A 313 2.05 -6.59 -2.44
C ALA A 313 0.68 -6.06 -2.94
N TYR A 314 0.62 -5.43 -4.12
CA TYR A 314 -0.56 -4.74 -4.63
C TYR A 314 -0.81 -4.98 -6.13
N PHE A 315 0.17 -4.75 -7.04
CA PHE A 315 -0.07 -4.99 -8.47
C PHE A 315 0.31 -6.39 -8.91
N LYS A 316 -0.54 -7.35 -8.61
CA LYS A 316 -0.90 -8.30 -9.67
C LYS A 316 -2.34 -8.65 -9.48
N THR A 317 -3.24 -7.69 -9.68
CA THR A 317 -4.64 -8.00 -9.96
C THR A 317 -4.79 -8.01 -11.47
N VAL A 318 -4.63 -9.19 -12.06
CA VAL A 318 -4.92 -9.38 -13.49
C VAL A 318 -6.39 -9.69 -13.61
N TYR A 319 -7.10 -8.85 -14.37
CA TYR A 319 -8.52 -9.07 -14.67
C TYR A 319 -8.65 -9.80 -16.00
N ARG A 320 -9.49 -10.82 -16.04
CA ARG A 320 -9.83 -11.54 -17.27
C ARG A 320 -11.33 -11.47 -17.49
N PHE A 321 -11.73 -10.85 -18.59
CA PHE A 321 -13.10 -10.76 -19.04
C PHE A 321 -13.30 -11.74 -20.18
N VAL A 322 -14.23 -12.67 -20.02
CA VAL A 322 -14.60 -13.64 -21.05
C VAL A 322 -15.97 -13.24 -21.58
N PHE A 323 -16.03 -12.77 -22.82
CA PHE A 323 -17.24 -12.35 -23.49
C PHE A 323 -17.75 -13.45 -24.42
N ASP A 324 -19.02 -13.81 -24.27
CA ASP A 324 -19.68 -14.72 -25.20
C ASP A 324 -20.07 -13.96 -26.48
N LYS A 325 -19.73 -14.51 -27.66
CA LYS A 325 -19.93 -13.80 -28.95
C LYS A 325 -21.40 -13.74 -29.37
N GLU A 326 -22.22 -14.69 -28.95
CA GLU A 326 -23.62 -14.80 -29.38
C GLU A 326 -24.56 -13.98 -28.49
N SER A 327 -24.45 -14.17 -27.17
CA SER A 327 -25.29 -13.51 -26.17
C SER A 327 -24.79 -12.13 -25.77
N GLY A 328 -23.49 -11.84 -25.95
CA GLY A 328 -22.86 -10.61 -25.46
C GLY A 328 -22.69 -10.54 -23.93
N GLU A 329 -23.06 -11.61 -23.21
CA GLU A 329 -22.80 -11.76 -21.78
C GLU A 329 -21.31 -11.88 -21.48
N TYR A 330 -20.94 -11.67 -20.22
CA TYR A 330 -19.54 -11.78 -19.80
C TYR A 330 -19.40 -12.43 -18.44
N VAL A 331 -18.26 -13.08 -18.25
CA VAL A 331 -17.78 -13.53 -16.94
C VAL A 331 -16.44 -12.86 -16.67
N ALA A 332 -16.30 -12.30 -15.49
CA ALA A 332 -15.06 -11.67 -15.06
C ALA A 332 -14.34 -12.49 -14.00
N TYR A 333 -13.02 -12.48 -14.08
CA TYR A 333 -12.13 -13.13 -13.15
C TYR A 333 -11.06 -12.14 -12.69
N ALA A 334 -10.57 -12.33 -11.48
CA ALA A 334 -9.38 -11.67 -10.97
C ALA A 334 -8.39 -12.71 -10.46
N SER A 335 -7.11 -12.48 -10.69
CA SER A 335 -6.03 -13.26 -10.08
C SER A 335 -5.07 -12.33 -9.36
N GLU A 336 -4.71 -12.71 -8.13
CA GLU A 336 -3.66 -12.09 -7.32
C GLU A 336 -2.33 -12.85 -7.51
N GLN A 337 -1.17 -12.23 -7.25
CA GLN A 337 0.17 -12.82 -7.44
C GLN A 337 0.28 -14.28 -6.97
N GLU A 338 0.69 -15.21 -7.86
CA GLU A 338 0.85 -16.66 -7.60
C GLU A 338 -0.43 -17.37 -7.07
N GLY A 339 -1.55 -16.66 -7.04
CA GLY A 339 -2.82 -17.10 -6.52
C GLY A 339 -3.67 -17.81 -7.57
N ARG A 340 -4.67 -18.55 -7.07
CA ARG A 340 -5.72 -19.08 -7.94
C ARG A 340 -6.57 -17.93 -8.45
N GLU A 341 -6.82 -17.92 -9.74
CA GLU A 341 -7.83 -17.07 -10.35
C GLU A 341 -9.20 -17.33 -9.68
N LYS A 342 -9.91 -16.26 -9.36
CA LYS A 342 -11.24 -16.29 -8.75
C LYS A 342 -12.24 -15.65 -9.70
N LYS A 343 -13.38 -16.32 -9.89
CA LYS A 343 -14.54 -15.72 -10.56
C LYS A 343 -15.08 -14.59 -9.68
N LEU A 344 -15.30 -13.44 -10.29
CA LEU A 344 -15.88 -12.28 -9.62
C LEU A 344 -17.41 -12.41 -9.59
N GLU A 345 -18.00 -11.89 -8.52
CA GLU A 345 -19.46 -11.85 -8.34
C GLU A 345 -20.12 -10.86 -9.31
N GLU A 346 -21.39 -11.07 -9.65
CA GLU A 346 -22.08 -10.27 -10.67
C GLU A 346 -22.20 -8.78 -10.33
N ASN A 347 -22.22 -8.45 -9.05
CA ASN A 347 -22.32 -7.08 -8.56
C ASN A 347 -20.97 -6.35 -8.52
N TRP A 348 -19.87 -7.02 -8.90
CA TRP A 348 -18.53 -6.44 -8.87
C TRP A 348 -18.43 -5.27 -9.84
N PHE A 349 -18.89 -5.45 -11.07
CA PHE A 349 -18.94 -4.42 -12.10
C PHE A 349 -20.39 -3.99 -12.34
N ARG A 350 -20.59 -2.73 -12.67
CA ARG A 350 -21.90 -2.25 -13.10
C ARG A 350 -22.22 -2.83 -14.47
N ARG A 351 -23.44 -3.34 -14.67
CA ARG A 351 -23.89 -3.76 -16.00
C ARG A 351 -23.88 -2.54 -16.93
N ILE A 352 -23.16 -2.66 -18.03
CA ILE A 352 -23.11 -1.66 -19.09
C ILE A 352 -24.15 -2.07 -20.12
N SER A 353 -25.19 -1.26 -20.25
CA SER A 353 -26.24 -1.39 -21.26
C SER A 353 -25.74 -1.03 -22.64
#